data_AF-A0A7M7LQB7-F1
#
_entry.id   AF-A0A7M7LQB7-F1
#
_cell.length_a   1.000
_cell.length_b   1.000
_cell.length_c   1.000
_cell.angle_alpha   90.00
_cell.angle_beta   90.00
_cell.angle_gamma   90.00
#
_symmetry.space_group_name_H-M   'P 1'
#
loop_
_entity.id
_entity.type
_entity.pdbx_description
1 polymer ?
#
loop_
_entity_poly.entity_id
_entity_poly.type
_entity_poly.pdbx_seq_one_letter_code
_entity_poly.pdbx_strand_id
1 'polypeptide(L)'
;MPKQLRSLFVRILMYCNPLEPNQLWEDFKDCMSEDFSRRHSKEDAYFKALIDIQSILQCEDYLNIGHQRMNKLNEKQKIIANKVLNAVMNGNCDNLTENDTCFFIDGPGGSGKTFVYETLWYILNGNNKNVCMMAFTGIAATLLPKELKEAAYLKSIDVFIWDEAPMAPRYAIEIMDRCLRDIMNNDKLFGGKIIVLGGDFRRLLPIKVHGTHSETIDLSINRSLNWNKFVKFSLTQNMRALPQEIQFAKFLLNVGDGKLNDSDDVLNIDYFPPNCIIPPEVDIVDDIYGNIFAKKEYRKSINYAILSRRQFPIKIAFTMTINKAQGQTFEKIGIDLRREVFNHGQLYVALSRIFMLQEKHPI
;
A
#
# COMPACT_ATOMS: atom_id res chain seq x y z
N MET A 1 -28.68 -5.31 -30.47
CA MET A 1 -27.99 -4.50 -31.50
C MET A 1 -27.12 -3.39 -30.90
N PRO A 2 -27.56 -2.61 -29.90
CA PRO A 2 -26.76 -1.48 -29.39
C PRO A 2 -25.38 -1.86 -28.85
N LYS A 3 -25.26 -2.97 -28.10
CA LYS A 3 -23.96 -3.50 -27.64
C LYS A 3 -23.02 -3.91 -28.79
N GLN A 4 -23.55 -4.51 -29.86
CA GLN A 4 -22.74 -4.86 -31.03
C GLN A 4 -22.20 -3.61 -31.74
N LEU A 5 -23.00 -2.54 -31.81
CA LEU A 5 -22.56 -1.25 -32.36
C LEU A 5 -21.45 -0.63 -31.50
N ARG A 6 -21.59 -0.65 -30.17
CA ARG A 6 -20.52 -0.21 -29.25
C ARG A 6 -19.23 -1.02 -29.43
N SER A 7 -19.33 -2.34 -29.61
CA SER A 7 -18.16 -3.18 -29.88
C SER A 7 -17.50 -2.86 -31.22
N LEU A 8 -18.30 -2.62 -32.27
CA LEU A 8 -17.79 -2.21 -33.57
C LEU A 8 -17.10 -0.83 -33.49
N PHE A 9 -17.72 0.12 -32.78
CA PHE A 9 -17.16 1.44 -32.54
C PHE A 9 -15.78 1.34 -31.87
N VAL A 10 -15.64 0.53 -30.83
CA VAL A 10 -14.34 0.27 -30.19
C VAL A 10 -13.31 -0.29 -31.17
N ARG A 11 -13.68 -1.25 -32.02
CA ARG A 11 -12.77 -1.80 -33.03
C ARG A 11 -12.31 -0.76 -34.04
N ILE A 12 -13.20 0.14 -34.45
CA ILE A 12 -12.85 1.26 -35.34
C ILE A 12 -11.84 2.19 -34.65
N LEU A 13 -12.08 2.54 -33.38
CA LEU A 13 -11.14 3.36 -32.61
C LEU A 13 -9.74 2.72 -32.53
N MET A 14 -9.69 1.44 -32.19
CA MET A 14 -8.43 0.72 -31.95
C MET A 14 -7.64 0.43 -33.23
N TYR A 15 -8.31 0.04 -34.32
CA TYR A 15 -7.63 -0.50 -35.51
C TYR A 15 -7.66 0.43 -36.71
N CYS A 16 -8.63 1.36 -36.78
CA CYS A 16 -8.78 2.25 -37.93
C CYS A 16 -8.29 3.68 -37.65
N ASN A 17 -8.03 4.03 -36.39
CA ASN A 17 -7.54 5.34 -35.95
C ASN A 17 -8.26 6.51 -36.66
N PRO A 18 -9.58 6.66 -36.47
CA PRO A 18 -10.36 7.66 -37.19
C PRO A 18 -9.87 9.08 -36.88
N LEU A 19 -9.88 9.95 -37.90
CA LEU A 19 -9.43 11.33 -37.79
C LEU A 19 -10.22 12.14 -36.75
N GLU A 20 -11.53 11.88 -36.64
CA GLU A 20 -12.43 12.59 -35.73
C GLU A 20 -13.31 11.61 -34.92
N PRO A 21 -12.77 10.97 -33.86
CA PRO A 21 -13.49 10.01 -33.03
C PRO A 21 -14.73 10.60 -32.36
N ASN A 22 -14.67 11.87 -31.97
CA ASN A 22 -15.77 12.57 -31.31
C ASN A 22 -16.95 12.79 -32.27
N GLN A 23 -16.68 13.14 -33.53
CA GLN A 23 -17.74 13.29 -34.52
C GLN A 23 -18.42 11.95 -34.80
N LEU A 24 -17.63 10.88 -34.90
CA LEU A 24 -18.15 9.51 -35.05
C LEU A 24 -19.04 9.08 -33.86
N TRP A 25 -18.70 9.51 -32.64
CA TRP A 25 -19.58 9.30 -31.49
C TRP A 25 -20.88 10.10 -31.64
N GLU A 26 -20.80 11.39 -31.95
CA GLU A 26 -21.96 12.27 -32.08
C GLU A 26 -22.96 11.79 -33.14
N ASP A 27 -22.47 11.26 -34.27
CA ASP A 27 -23.30 10.75 -35.37
C ASP A 27 -24.08 9.48 -34.99
N PHE A 28 -23.56 8.66 -34.07
CA PHE A 28 -24.08 7.32 -33.80
C PHE A 28 -24.47 7.08 -32.32
N LYS A 29 -24.34 8.07 -31.42
CA LYS A 29 -24.63 7.94 -29.98
C LYS A 29 -26.05 7.51 -29.65
N ASP A 30 -27.04 7.92 -30.46
CA ASP A 30 -28.43 7.52 -30.29
C ASP A 30 -28.61 6.01 -30.53
N CYS A 31 -28.04 5.49 -31.61
CA CYS A 31 -28.05 4.06 -31.94
C CYS A 31 -27.26 3.23 -30.90
N MET A 32 -26.15 3.78 -30.41
CA MET A 32 -25.30 3.12 -29.41
C MET A 32 -25.85 3.15 -27.99
N SER A 33 -26.85 3.97 -27.68
CA SER A 33 -27.44 4.09 -26.34
C SER A 33 -28.90 3.63 -26.26
N GLU A 34 -29.46 3.11 -27.36
CA GLU A 34 -30.87 2.73 -27.49
C GLU A 34 -31.33 1.73 -26.42
N ASP A 35 -30.45 0.82 -25.98
CA ASP A 35 -30.75 -0.15 -24.92
C ASP A 35 -30.86 0.49 -23.53
N PHE A 36 -30.09 1.55 -23.27
CA PHE A 36 -30.14 2.30 -22.00
C PHE A 36 -31.27 3.34 -21.99
N SER A 37 -31.59 3.92 -23.14
CA SER A 37 -32.65 4.92 -23.33
C SER A 37 -34.05 4.40 -22.97
N ARG A 38 -34.24 3.07 -22.89
CA ARG A 38 -35.51 2.45 -22.47
C ARG A 38 -35.80 2.56 -20.98
N ARG A 39 -34.79 2.84 -20.15
CA ARG A 39 -34.89 2.83 -18.67
C ARG A 39 -34.35 4.09 -18.01
N HIS A 40 -33.72 4.98 -18.76
CA HIS A 40 -33.01 6.15 -18.27
C HIS A 40 -33.29 7.36 -19.14
N SER A 41 -32.96 8.55 -18.64
CA SER A 41 -32.97 9.77 -19.47
C SER A 41 -31.98 9.62 -20.63
N LYS A 42 -32.16 10.42 -21.70
CA LYS A 42 -31.24 10.38 -22.86
C LYS A 42 -29.78 10.65 -22.45
N GLU A 43 -29.56 11.63 -21.57
CA GLU A 43 -28.23 12.00 -21.09
C GLU A 43 -27.59 10.85 -20.27
N ASP A 44 -28.36 10.22 -19.38
CA ASP A 44 -27.89 9.06 -18.61
C ASP A 44 -27.62 7.85 -19.52
N ALA A 45 -28.41 7.68 -20.59
CA ALA A 45 -28.24 6.61 -21.54
C ALA A 45 -26.94 6.77 -22.34
N TYR A 46 -26.60 7.99 -22.76
CA TYR A 46 -25.31 8.30 -23.39
C TYR A 46 -24.15 8.03 -22.44
N PHE A 47 -24.27 8.47 -21.19
CA PHE A 47 -23.22 8.26 -20.18
C PHE A 47 -22.99 6.76 -19.92
N LYS A 48 -24.05 5.96 -19.80
CA LYS A 48 -23.96 4.51 -19.65
C LYS A 48 -23.37 3.81 -20.87
N ALA A 49 -23.70 4.28 -22.07
CA ALA A 49 -23.10 3.76 -23.30
C ALA A 49 -21.59 4.05 -23.37
N LEU A 50 -21.15 5.24 -22.94
CA LEU A 50 -19.72 5.57 -22.85
C LEU A 50 -18.99 4.70 -21.82
N ILE A 51 -19.60 4.43 -20.66
CA ILE A 51 -19.03 3.50 -19.66
C ILE A 51 -18.88 2.10 -20.26
N ASP A 52 -19.89 1.61 -20.99
CA ASP A 52 -19.82 0.29 -21.65
C ASP A 52 -18.73 0.27 -22.73
N ILE A 53 -18.60 1.34 -23.53
CA ILE A 53 -17.50 1.51 -24.51
C ILE A 53 -16.14 1.49 -23.82
N GLN A 54 -15.97 2.23 -22.72
CA GLN A 54 -14.73 2.27 -21.95
C GLN A 54 -14.38 0.89 -21.40
N SER A 55 -15.36 0.14 -20.89
CA SER A 55 -15.14 -1.24 -20.43
C SER A 55 -14.70 -2.15 -21.57
N ILE A 56 -15.29 -2.02 -22.76
CA ILE A 56 -14.91 -2.83 -23.93
C ILE A 56 -13.48 -2.49 -24.39
N LEU A 57 -13.12 -1.20 -24.44
CA LEU A 57 -11.76 -0.74 -24.75
C LEU A 57 -10.74 -1.35 -23.79
N GLN A 58 -11.01 -1.28 -22.49
CA GLN A 58 -10.12 -1.83 -21.47
C GLN A 58 -9.94 -3.35 -21.61
N CYS A 59 -11.01 -4.09 -21.93
CA CYS A 59 -10.92 -5.53 -22.19
C CYS A 59 -10.06 -5.84 -23.43
N GLU A 60 -10.22 -5.09 -24.53
CA GLU A 60 -9.42 -5.27 -25.75
C GLU A 60 -7.93 -4.93 -25.51
N ASP A 61 -7.63 -3.89 -24.72
CA ASP A 61 -6.27 -3.56 -24.30
C ASP A 61 -5.63 -4.69 -23.48
N TYR A 62 -6.38 -5.27 -22.54
CA TYR A 62 -5.93 -6.42 -21.77
C TYR A 62 -5.65 -7.64 -22.65
N LEU A 63 -6.51 -7.91 -23.63
CA LEU A 63 -6.28 -9.00 -24.59
C LEU A 63 -5.01 -8.75 -25.41
N ASN A 64 -4.81 -7.53 -25.90
CA ASN A 64 -3.60 -7.15 -26.65
C ASN A 64 -2.33 -7.38 -25.83
N ILE A 65 -2.29 -6.88 -24.59
CA ILE A 65 -1.17 -7.09 -23.66
C ILE A 65 -1.00 -8.59 -23.36
N GLY A 66 -2.10 -9.29 -23.08
CA GLY A 66 -2.12 -10.72 -22.81
C GLY A 66 -1.53 -11.56 -23.94
N HIS A 67 -1.93 -11.31 -25.18
CA HIS A 67 -1.42 -12.00 -26.37
C HIS A 67 0.07 -11.71 -26.62
N GLN A 68 0.50 -10.46 -26.48
CA GLN A 68 1.93 -10.11 -26.59
C GLN A 68 2.77 -10.85 -25.54
N ARG A 69 2.26 -11.01 -24.32
CA ARG A 69 2.94 -11.75 -23.25
C ARG A 69 2.91 -13.25 -23.47
N MET A 70 1.81 -13.80 -23.98
CA MET A 70 1.70 -15.21 -24.34
C MET A 70 2.77 -15.62 -25.36
N ASN A 71 3.09 -14.75 -26.32
CA ASN A 71 4.16 -14.98 -27.29
C ASN A 71 5.56 -15.02 -26.67
N LYS A 72 5.77 -14.36 -25.52
CA LYS A 72 7.05 -14.33 -24.79
C LYS A 72 7.22 -15.50 -23.81
N LEU A 73 6.20 -16.32 -23.59
CA LEU A 73 6.30 -17.50 -22.73
C LEU A 73 7.18 -18.59 -23.37
N ASN A 74 7.91 -19.33 -22.54
CA ASN A 74 8.57 -20.54 -23.00
C ASN A 74 7.56 -21.71 -23.14
N GLU A 75 7.97 -22.79 -23.81
CA GLU A 75 7.08 -23.91 -24.12
C GLU A 75 6.43 -24.54 -22.88
N LYS A 76 7.18 -24.71 -21.78
CA LYS A 76 6.62 -25.26 -20.53
C LYS A 76 5.60 -24.32 -19.90
N GLN A 77 5.87 -23.01 -19.91
CA GLN A 77 4.95 -22.00 -19.40
C GLN A 77 3.68 -21.90 -20.25
N LYS A 78 3.78 -22.00 -21.58
CA LYS A 78 2.61 -22.02 -22.48
C LYS A 78 1.71 -23.22 -22.21
N ILE A 79 2.28 -24.41 -21.99
CA ILE A 79 1.50 -25.61 -21.65
C ILE A 79 0.65 -25.37 -20.40
N ILE A 80 1.25 -24.78 -19.36
CA ILE A 80 0.55 -24.45 -18.11
C ILE A 80 -0.54 -23.40 -18.37
N ALA A 81 -0.19 -22.30 -19.05
CA ALA A 81 -1.13 -21.21 -19.32
C ALA A 81 -2.33 -21.69 -20.14
N ASN A 82 -2.11 -22.44 -21.21
CA ASN A 82 -3.17 -22.98 -22.06
C ASN A 82 -4.07 -23.96 -21.30
N LYS A 83 -3.50 -24.81 -20.42
CA LYS A 83 -4.30 -25.74 -19.62
C LYS A 83 -5.26 -25.00 -18.67
N VAL A 84 -4.76 -23.97 -17.98
CA VAL A 84 -5.58 -23.13 -17.09
C VAL A 84 -6.63 -22.34 -17.87
N LEU A 85 -6.26 -21.73 -19.00
CA LEU A 85 -7.20 -20.98 -19.84
C LEU A 85 -8.31 -21.88 -20.38
N ASN A 86 -7.98 -23.07 -20.90
CA ASN A 86 -8.96 -24.02 -21.40
C ASN A 86 -9.94 -24.45 -20.29
N ALA A 87 -9.45 -24.71 -19.09
CA ALA A 87 -10.31 -25.06 -17.96
C ALA A 87 -11.30 -23.93 -17.60
N VAL A 88 -10.83 -22.67 -17.59
CA VAL A 88 -11.68 -21.51 -17.24
C VAL A 88 -12.63 -21.08 -18.36
N MET A 89 -12.24 -21.26 -19.63
CA MET A 89 -13.06 -20.89 -20.78
C MET A 89 -14.07 -21.98 -21.15
N ASN A 90 -13.73 -23.26 -20.99
CA ASN A 90 -14.61 -24.38 -21.35
C ASN A 90 -15.52 -24.83 -20.19
N GLY A 91 -15.29 -24.34 -18.97
CA GLY A 91 -16.04 -24.74 -17.78
C GLY A 91 -17.47 -24.20 -17.76
N ASN A 92 -18.44 -25.03 -18.17
CA ASN A 92 -19.69 -25.14 -17.41
C ASN A 92 -19.31 -25.77 -16.07
N CYS A 93 -19.60 -25.06 -14.97
CA CYS A 93 -19.20 -25.40 -13.61
C CYS A 93 -19.64 -26.81 -13.15
N ASP A 94 -20.59 -27.42 -13.87
CA ASP A 94 -21.30 -28.62 -13.45
C ASP A 94 -20.59 -29.95 -13.84
N ASN A 95 -19.56 -29.93 -14.70
CA ASN A 95 -18.87 -31.14 -15.21
C ASN A 95 -17.34 -31.12 -15.02
N LEU A 96 -16.82 -30.37 -14.05
CA LEU A 96 -15.37 -30.29 -13.80
C LEU A 96 -14.88 -31.47 -12.94
N THR A 97 -13.80 -32.15 -13.37
CA THR A 97 -13.11 -33.17 -12.56
C THR A 97 -12.04 -32.52 -11.67
N GLU A 98 -11.57 -33.21 -10.62
CA GLU A 98 -10.51 -32.68 -9.72
C GLU A 98 -9.23 -32.24 -10.47
N ASN A 99 -8.96 -32.83 -11.65
CA ASN A 99 -7.82 -32.50 -12.50
C ASN A 99 -7.99 -31.20 -13.32
N ASP A 100 -9.20 -30.62 -13.32
CA ASP A 100 -9.55 -29.41 -14.08
C ASP A 100 -9.75 -28.18 -13.18
N THR A 101 -9.78 -28.36 -11.85
CA THR A 101 -10.07 -27.27 -10.90
C THR A 101 -8.84 -26.77 -10.15
N CYS A 102 -7.84 -27.63 -9.91
CA CYS A 102 -6.71 -27.35 -9.03
C CYS A 102 -5.38 -27.45 -9.76
N PHE A 103 -4.65 -26.34 -9.88
CA PHE A 103 -3.35 -26.27 -10.55
C PHE A 103 -2.26 -25.76 -9.61
N PHE A 104 -1.18 -26.53 -9.46
CA PHE A 104 0.02 -26.12 -8.72
C PHE A 104 1.17 -25.84 -9.69
N ILE A 105 1.78 -24.66 -9.58
CA ILE A 105 2.93 -24.27 -10.40
C ILE A 105 4.17 -24.27 -9.52
N ASP A 106 4.96 -25.33 -9.62
CA ASP A 106 6.30 -25.38 -9.02
C ASP A 106 7.31 -24.64 -9.91
N GLY A 107 8.24 -23.93 -9.27
CA GLY A 107 9.34 -23.33 -9.99
C GLY A 107 10.33 -22.62 -9.07
N PRO A 108 11.63 -22.67 -9.36
CA PRO A 108 12.65 -21.97 -8.60
C PRO A 108 12.55 -20.44 -8.74
N GLY A 109 13.28 -19.67 -7.92
CA GLY A 109 13.42 -18.23 -8.12
C GLY A 109 13.92 -17.92 -9.54
N GLY A 110 13.38 -16.87 -10.19
CA GLY A 110 13.74 -16.52 -11.57
C GLY A 110 13.08 -17.33 -12.68
N SER A 111 12.29 -18.38 -12.38
CA SER A 111 11.66 -19.24 -13.41
C SER A 111 10.47 -18.62 -14.17
N GLY A 112 10.12 -17.36 -13.90
CA GLY A 112 9.04 -16.65 -14.59
C GLY A 112 7.61 -16.99 -14.12
N LYS A 113 7.42 -17.57 -12.93
CA LYS A 113 6.06 -17.86 -12.37
C LYS A 113 5.16 -16.62 -12.36
N THR A 114 5.67 -15.49 -11.87
CA THR A 114 4.93 -14.22 -11.88
C THR A 114 4.49 -13.87 -13.28
N PHE A 115 5.39 -13.97 -14.27
CA PHE A 115 5.10 -13.67 -15.66
C PHE A 115 3.96 -14.54 -16.24
N VAL A 116 3.85 -15.81 -15.83
CA VAL A 116 2.72 -16.69 -16.16
C VAL A 116 1.43 -16.20 -15.50
N TYR A 117 1.46 -15.87 -14.21
CA TYR A 117 0.29 -15.32 -13.50
C TYR A 117 -0.24 -14.05 -14.16
N GLU A 118 0.65 -13.12 -14.54
CA GLU A 118 0.24 -11.89 -15.22
C GLU A 118 -0.38 -12.16 -16.58
N THR A 119 0.20 -13.08 -17.35
CA THR A 119 -0.31 -13.45 -18.68
C THR A 119 -1.72 -14.04 -18.58
N LEU A 120 -1.95 -14.93 -17.61
CA LEU A 120 -3.28 -15.46 -17.31
C LEU A 120 -4.24 -14.36 -16.92
N TRP A 121 -3.83 -13.42 -16.08
CA TRP A 121 -4.67 -12.31 -15.63
C TRP A 121 -5.13 -11.41 -16.75
N TYR A 122 -4.22 -10.99 -17.64
CA TYR A 122 -4.56 -10.14 -18.78
C TYR A 122 -5.54 -10.84 -19.73
N ILE A 123 -5.29 -12.11 -20.06
CA ILE A 123 -6.17 -12.86 -20.97
C ILE A 123 -7.53 -13.13 -20.32
N LEU A 124 -7.57 -13.52 -19.05
CA LEU A 124 -8.82 -13.82 -18.35
C LEU A 124 -9.67 -12.57 -18.11
N ASN A 125 -9.09 -11.46 -17.67
CA ASN A 125 -9.84 -10.20 -17.52
C ASN A 125 -10.27 -9.62 -18.87
N GLY A 126 -9.44 -9.73 -19.90
CA GLY A 126 -9.82 -9.37 -21.28
C GLY A 126 -11.01 -10.18 -21.81
N ASN A 127 -11.19 -11.40 -21.31
CA ASN A 127 -12.35 -12.26 -21.58
C ASN A 127 -13.48 -12.14 -20.53
N ASN A 128 -13.54 -11.02 -19.80
CA ASN A 128 -14.56 -10.74 -18.77
C ASN A 128 -14.65 -11.79 -17.64
N LYS A 129 -13.54 -12.46 -17.30
CA LYS A 129 -13.47 -13.35 -16.13
C LYS A 129 -12.92 -12.58 -14.93
N ASN A 130 -13.54 -12.77 -13.77
CA ASN A 130 -13.11 -12.13 -12.52
C ASN A 130 -11.95 -12.90 -11.90
N VAL A 131 -10.74 -12.34 -11.97
CA VAL A 131 -9.53 -12.97 -11.40
C VAL A 131 -9.02 -12.18 -10.20
N CYS A 132 -8.84 -12.87 -9.07
CA CYS A 132 -8.22 -12.31 -7.87
C CYS A 132 -6.81 -12.91 -7.70
N MET A 133 -5.81 -12.05 -7.50
CA MET A 133 -4.46 -12.48 -7.15
C MET A 133 -4.18 -12.21 -5.68
N MET A 134 -3.58 -13.18 -4.99
CA MET A 134 -3.30 -13.10 -3.56
C MET A 134 -1.84 -13.48 -3.30
N ALA A 135 -1.20 -12.77 -2.38
CA ALA A 135 0.14 -13.08 -1.89
C ALA A 135 0.23 -12.77 -0.39
N PHE A 136 0.96 -13.61 0.35
CA PHE A 136 1.08 -13.50 1.81
C PHE A 136 2.01 -12.36 2.27
N THR A 137 2.97 -11.94 1.45
CA THR A 137 3.90 -10.85 1.78
C THR A 137 3.57 -9.59 1.00
N GLY A 138 3.65 -8.43 1.66
CA GLY A 138 3.34 -7.13 1.03
C GLY A 138 4.18 -6.81 -0.21
N ILE A 139 5.42 -7.33 -0.29
CA ILE A 139 6.28 -7.12 -1.46
C ILE A 139 5.90 -8.08 -2.61
N ALA A 140 5.51 -9.32 -2.32
CA ALA A 140 4.98 -10.21 -3.37
C ALA A 140 3.63 -9.71 -3.90
N ALA A 141 2.80 -9.11 -3.05
CA ALA A 141 1.56 -8.45 -3.47
C ALA A 141 1.81 -7.24 -4.39
N THR A 142 2.94 -6.53 -4.23
CA THR A 142 3.30 -5.41 -5.13
C THR A 142 3.77 -5.84 -6.52
N LEU A 143 4.21 -7.09 -6.69
CA LEU A 143 4.79 -7.60 -7.95
C LEU A 143 3.76 -8.27 -8.88
N LEU A 144 2.48 -8.25 -8.51
CA LEU A 144 1.38 -8.79 -9.31
C LEU A 144 0.70 -7.63 -10.08
N PRO A 145 0.11 -7.87 -11.27
CA PRO A 145 -0.57 -6.85 -12.05
C PRO A 145 -1.60 -6.12 -11.21
N LYS A 146 -1.40 -4.80 -11.09
CA LYS A 146 -2.29 -3.92 -10.35
C LYS A 146 -3.09 -3.08 -11.32
N GLU A 147 -4.31 -3.51 -11.60
CA GLU A 147 -5.38 -2.58 -11.94
C GLU A 147 -6.55 -2.72 -10.96
N LEU A 148 -6.65 -1.71 -10.10
CA LEU A 148 -7.82 -0.82 -10.00
C LEU A 148 -9.13 -1.29 -9.35
N LYS A 149 -9.12 -2.26 -8.43
CA LYS A 149 -10.16 -2.26 -7.38
C LYS A 149 -9.94 -1.14 -6.35
N GLU A 150 -8.68 -0.83 -6.04
CA GLU A 150 -8.33 0.18 -5.04
C GLU A 150 -8.47 1.61 -5.53
N ALA A 151 -8.10 1.95 -6.78
CA ALA A 151 -8.24 3.34 -7.22
C ALA A 151 -9.68 3.72 -7.63
N ALA A 152 -10.54 2.77 -8.03
CA ALA A 152 -11.99 3.00 -8.07
C ALA A 152 -12.56 3.27 -6.67
N TYR A 153 -12.08 2.53 -5.66
CA TYR A 153 -12.40 2.79 -4.26
C TYR A 153 -11.89 4.17 -3.79
N LEU A 154 -10.64 4.53 -4.07
CA LEU A 154 -10.09 5.86 -3.75
C LEU A 154 -10.83 6.99 -4.48
N LYS A 155 -11.31 6.77 -5.72
CA LYS A 155 -12.19 7.69 -6.44
C LYS A 155 -13.51 7.92 -5.70
N SER A 156 -14.08 6.87 -5.10
CA SER A 156 -15.33 6.96 -4.34
C SER A 156 -15.21 7.61 -2.96
N ILE A 157 -14.00 7.73 -2.41
CA ILE A 157 -13.78 8.33 -1.08
C ILE A 157 -13.85 9.86 -1.18
N ASP A 158 -14.70 10.50 -0.38
CA ASP A 158 -14.82 11.97 -0.35
C ASP A 158 -13.86 12.63 0.65
N VAL A 159 -13.61 11.96 1.78
CA VAL A 159 -12.82 12.48 2.91
C VAL A 159 -11.77 11.45 3.34
N PHE A 160 -10.52 11.88 3.45
CA PHE A 160 -9.43 11.12 4.05
C PHE A 160 -9.11 11.70 5.42
N ILE A 161 -9.12 10.87 6.45
CA ILE A 161 -8.71 11.24 7.80
C ILE A 161 -7.42 10.50 8.13
N TRP A 162 -6.38 11.25 8.48
CA TRP A 162 -5.08 10.72 8.82
C TRP A 162 -4.68 11.16 10.23
N ASP A 163 -4.71 10.21 11.17
CA ASP A 163 -4.24 10.42 12.54
C ASP A 163 -2.72 10.16 12.68
N GLU A 164 -2.09 10.80 13.66
CA GLU A 164 -0.62 10.77 13.88
C GLU A 164 0.19 11.25 12.66
N ALA A 165 -0.36 12.17 11.86
CA ALA A 165 0.28 12.74 10.68
C ALA A 165 1.70 13.32 10.93
N PRO A 166 2.02 13.94 12.09
CA PRO A 166 3.37 14.44 12.37
C PRO A 166 4.48 13.38 12.35
N MET A 167 4.15 12.10 12.56
CA MET A 167 5.14 11.00 12.47
C MET A 167 5.51 10.68 11.01
N ALA A 168 4.71 11.16 10.06
CA ALA A 168 4.92 10.90 8.64
C ALA A 168 5.88 11.92 8.01
N PRO A 169 6.77 11.47 7.12
CA PRO A 169 7.67 12.35 6.39
C PRO A 169 6.91 13.18 5.34
N ARG A 170 7.42 14.37 5.01
CA ARG A 170 6.79 15.32 4.07
C ARG A 170 6.50 14.73 2.68
N TYR A 171 7.33 13.79 2.22
CA TYR A 171 7.11 13.16 0.91
C TYR A 171 5.83 12.31 0.89
N ALA A 172 5.35 11.84 2.05
CA ALA A 172 4.14 11.02 2.11
C ALA A 172 2.89 11.83 1.70
N ILE A 173 2.79 13.08 2.17
CA ILE A 173 1.69 13.97 1.77
C ILE A 173 1.84 14.47 0.32
N GLU A 174 3.07 14.64 -0.17
CA GLU A 174 3.34 15.05 -1.56
C GLU A 174 3.02 13.93 -2.55
N ILE A 175 3.36 12.69 -2.21
CA ILE A 175 2.98 11.50 -2.99
C ILE A 175 1.48 11.30 -2.98
N MET A 176 0.82 11.48 -1.82
CA MET A 176 -0.64 11.38 -1.72
C MET A 176 -1.35 12.41 -2.62
N ASP A 177 -0.89 13.67 -2.61
CA ASP A 177 -1.42 14.72 -3.49
C ASP A 177 -1.30 14.35 -4.97
N ARG A 178 -0.09 13.99 -5.41
CA ARG A 178 0.17 13.57 -6.80
C ARG A 178 -0.66 12.35 -7.18
N CYS A 179 -0.68 11.32 -6.33
CA CYS A 179 -1.44 10.10 -6.60
C CYS A 179 -2.95 10.37 -6.73
N LEU A 180 -3.52 11.22 -5.86
CA LEU A 180 -4.94 11.56 -5.96
C LEU A 180 -5.26 12.44 -7.16
N ARG A 181 -4.35 13.33 -7.59
CA ARG A 181 -4.49 14.07 -8.85
C ARG A 181 -4.49 13.14 -10.06
N ASP A 182 -3.55 12.20 -10.10
CA ASP A 182 -3.45 11.19 -11.17
C ASP A 182 -4.71 10.32 -11.20
N ILE A 183 -5.17 9.84 -10.04
CA ILE A 183 -6.38 9.03 -9.92
C ILE A 183 -7.63 9.81 -10.33
N MET A 184 -7.79 11.04 -9.85
CA MET A 184 -8.97 11.87 -10.10
C MET A 184 -8.92 12.61 -11.44
N ASN A 185 -7.82 12.48 -12.18
CA ASN A 185 -7.56 13.11 -13.46
C ASN A 185 -7.82 14.63 -13.44
N ASN A 186 -7.31 15.33 -12.42
CA ASN A 186 -7.39 16.78 -12.31
C ASN A 186 -6.23 17.38 -11.49
N ASP A 187 -5.97 18.68 -11.67
CA ASP A 187 -4.86 19.38 -11.02
C ASP A 187 -5.22 20.01 -9.65
N LYS A 188 -6.42 19.75 -9.12
CA LYS A 188 -6.82 20.29 -7.82
C LYS A 188 -5.99 19.63 -6.71
N LEU A 189 -5.76 20.36 -5.62
CA LEU A 189 -5.07 19.81 -4.46
C LEU A 189 -5.76 18.52 -3.99
N PHE A 190 -4.98 17.44 -3.84
CA PHE A 190 -5.43 16.07 -3.55
C PHE A 190 -6.54 15.55 -4.46
N GLY A 191 -6.51 15.92 -5.75
CA GLY A 191 -7.54 15.51 -6.72
C GLY A 191 -8.94 16.07 -6.39
N GLY A 192 -9.02 17.10 -5.54
CA GLY A 192 -10.27 17.68 -5.06
C GLY A 192 -10.89 16.98 -3.84
N LYS A 193 -10.18 16.04 -3.22
CA LYS A 193 -10.63 15.33 -2.01
C LYS A 193 -10.39 16.15 -0.73
N ILE A 194 -11.21 15.92 0.28
CA ILE A 194 -11.04 16.56 1.59
C ILE A 194 -10.03 15.75 2.41
N ILE A 195 -8.99 16.40 2.90
CA ILE A 195 -7.96 15.77 3.73
C ILE A 195 -7.98 16.38 5.13
N VAL A 196 -8.18 15.54 6.14
CA VAL A 196 -8.13 15.89 7.57
C VAL A 196 -6.90 15.25 8.17
N LEU A 197 -5.97 16.06 8.68
CA LEU A 197 -4.76 15.59 9.35
C LEU A 197 -4.90 15.85 10.85
N GLY A 198 -4.79 14.79 11.64
CA GLY A 198 -4.73 14.80 13.09
C GLY A 198 -3.35 14.39 13.59
N GLY A 199 -2.99 14.85 14.79
CA GLY A 199 -1.77 14.46 15.47
C GLY A 199 -1.20 15.57 16.35
N ASP A 200 -0.11 15.26 17.04
CA ASP A 200 0.54 16.17 17.98
C ASP A 200 2.04 16.28 17.65
N PHE A 201 2.48 17.48 17.28
CA PHE A 201 3.88 17.77 16.94
C PHE A 201 4.84 17.74 18.14
N ARG A 202 4.30 17.71 19.37
CA ARG A 202 5.08 17.50 20.59
C ARG A 202 5.50 16.05 20.79
N ARG A 203 4.97 15.13 19.97
CA ARG A 203 5.30 13.71 19.97
C ARG A 203 6.48 13.45 19.03
N LEU A 204 6.56 12.21 18.54
CA LEU A 204 7.67 11.73 17.72
C LEU A 204 7.62 12.37 16.32
N LEU A 205 8.73 13.01 15.94
CA LEU A 205 8.98 13.44 14.56
C LEU A 205 9.31 12.26 13.64
N PRO A 206 9.26 12.44 12.31
CA PRO A 206 9.60 11.38 11.37
C PRO A 206 11.07 10.96 11.52
N ILE A 207 11.33 9.66 11.58
CA ILE A 207 12.69 9.15 11.83
C ILE A 207 13.49 9.11 10.52
N LYS A 208 14.59 9.86 10.46
CA LYS A 208 15.63 9.74 9.43
C LYS A 208 16.85 9.01 10.00
N VAL A 209 17.14 7.80 9.52
CA VAL A 209 18.31 7.06 9.99
C VAL A 209 19.60 7.77 9.60
N HIS A 210 20.48 7.95 10.59
CA HIS A 210 21.71 8.74 10.49
C HIS A 210 21.48 10.22 10.11
N GLY A 211 20.25 10.72 10.24
CA GLY A 211 19.93 12.13 10.03
C GLY A 211 20.33 12.98 11.24
N THR A 212 20.78 14.19 10.95
CA THR A 212 20.91 15.26 11.94
C THR A 212 19.54 15.72 12.42
N HIS A 213 19.51 16.45 13.54
CA HIS A 213 18.29 17.05 14.07
C HIS A 213 17.63 17.97 13.03
N SER A 214 18.42 18.81 12.34
CA SER A 214 17.93 19.69 11.27
C SER A 214 17.30 18.91 10.11
N GLU A 215 17.91 17.82 9.67
CA GLU A 215 17.34 16.99 8.59
C GLU A 215 16.04 16.28 9.01
N THR A 216 15.89 15.97 10.29
CA THR A 216 14.66 15.39 10.86
C THR A 216 13.54 16.43 10.86
N ILE A 217 13.85 17.67 11.23
CA ILE A 217 12.93 18.81 11.11
C ILE A 217 12.56 19.05 9.65
N ASP A 218 13.52 19.03 8.72
CA ASP A 218 13.28 19.24 7.29
C ASP A 218 12.41 18.14 6.65
N LEU A 219 12.44 16.94 7.23
CA LEU A 219 11.60 15.82 6.83
C LEU A 219 10.15 15.94 7.34
N SER A 220 9.88 16.83 8.31
CA SER A 220 8.56 16.96 8.94
C SER A 220 7.49 17.43 7.95
N ILE A 221 6.26 16.94 8.13
CA ILE A 221 5.13 17.24 7.23
C ILE A 221 4.86 18.75 7.09
N ASN A 222 5.19 19.53 8.12
CA ASN A 222 5.06 20.99 8.13
C ASN A 222 6.05 21.71 7.19
N ARG A 223 7.05 21.01 6.65
CA ARG A 223 7.98 21.50 5.63
C ARG A 223 7.54 21.19 4.21
N SER A 224 6.43 20.47 4.02
CA SER A 224 5.86 20.25 2.70
C SER A 224 5.32 21.56 2.11
N LEU A 225 5.47 21.74 0.80
CA LEU A 225 4.86 22.85 0.06
C LEU A 225 3.32 22.87 0.19
N ASN A 226 2.72 21.71 0.43
CA ASN A 226 1.27 21.58 0.60
C ASN A 226 0.81 22.01 2.00
N TRP A 227 1.70 22.07 3.00
CA TRP A 227 1.33 22.40 4.39
C TRP A 227 0.69 23.78 4.53
N ASN A 228 1.18 24.77 3.79
CA ASN A 228 0.66 26.14 3.83
C ASN A 228 -0.78 26.26 3.29
N LYS A 229 -1.29 25.24 2.61
CA LYS A 229 -2.66 25.19 2.07
C LYS A 229 -3.67 24.62 3.07
N PHE A 230 -3.21 24.01 4.18
CA PHE A 230 -4.09 23.49 5.21
C PHE A 230 -4.59 24.60 6.15
N VAL A 231 -5.89 24.57 6.44
CA VAL A 231 -6.47 25.37 7.52
C VAL A 231 -6.14 24.69 8.85
N LYS A 232 -5.63 25.45 9.82
CA LYS A 232 -5.11 24.93 11.09
C LYS A 232 -6.11 25.18 12.21
N PHE A 233 -6.48 24.12 12.91
CA PHE A 233 -7.30 24.18 14.12
C PHE A 233 -6.48 23.68 15.32
N SER A 234 -6.78 24.17 16.52
CA SER A 234 -6.10 23.75 17.76
C SER A 234 -7.13 23.36 18.81
N LEU A 235 -7.01 22.13 19.32
CA LEU A 235 -7.82 21.63 20.43
C LEU A 235 -7.08 21.93 21.73
N THR A 236 -7.72 22.67 22.65
CA THR A 236 -7.09 23.16 23.89
C THR A 236 -7.59 22.47 25.15
N GLN A 237 -8.77 21.84 25.11
CA GLN A 237 -9.38 21.17 26.26
C GLN A 237 -8.97 19.69 26.31
N ASN A 238 -8.38 19.26 27.43
CA ASN A 238 -8.11 17.85 27.68
C ASN A 238 -9.41 17.15 28.15
N MET A 239 -9.91 16.21 27.35
CA MET A 239 -11.13 15.45 27.68
C MET A 239 -10.87 14.10 28.36
N ARG A 240 -9.60 13.72 28.54
CA ARG A 240 -9.18 12.44 29.16
C ARG A 240 -8.80 12.59 30.62
N ALA A 241 -8.27 13.75 31.02
CA ALA A 241 -7.89 14.02 32.40
C ALA A 241 -9.13 14.22 33.27
N LEU A 242 -9.16 13.57 34.43
CA LEU A 242 -10.20 13.84 35.43
C LEU A 242 -10.06 15.29 35.93
N PRO A 243 -11.15 15.93 36.44
CA PRO A 243 -11.09 17.29 36.97
C PRO A 243 -10.02 17.50 38.06
N GLN A 244 -9.63 16.42 38.74
CA GLN A 244 -8.62 16.39 39.80
C GLN A 244 -7.18 16.33 39.26
N GLU A 245 -6.99 15.96 37.99
CA GLU A 245 -5.68 15.71 37.36
C GLU A 245 -5.21 16.87 36.47
N ILE A 246 -5.87 18.03 36.53
CA ILE A 246 -5.56 19.19 35.69
C ILE A 246 -4.11 19.66 35.86
N GLN A 247 -3.55 19.56 37.07
CA GLN A 247 -2.15 19.90 37.33
C GLN A 247 -1.19 18.93 36.63
N PHE A 248 -1.49 17.63 36.65
CA PHE A 248 -0.70 16.61 35.96
C PHE A 248 -0.80 16.74 34.44
N ALA A 249 -1.99 17.03 33.90
CA ALA A 249 -2.17 17.32 32.48
C ALA A 249 -1.38 18.56 32.02
N LYS A 250 -1.32 19.61 32.83
CA LYS A 250 -0.47 20.79 32.58
C LYS A 250 1.02 20.45 32.64
N PHE A 251 1.43 19.64 33.61
CA PHE A 251 2.80 19.12 33.69
C PHE A 251 3.20 18.37 32.41
N LEU A 252 2.37 17.44 31.93
CA LEU A 252 2.63 16.70 30.68
C LEU A 252 2.76 17.62 29.45
N LEU A 253 1.94 18.67 29.37
CA LEU A 253 2.06 19.67 28.29
C LEU A 253 3.37 20.45 28.38
N ASN A 254 3.83 20.80 29.59
CA ASN A 254 5.11 21.49 29.77
C ASN A 254 6.30 20.59 29.44
N VAL A 255 6.23 19.29 29.75
CA VAL A 255 7.20 18.28 29.29
C VAL A 255 7.23 18.24 27.76
N GLY A 256 6.06 18.13 27.10
CA GLY A 256 5.98 18.06 25.64
C GLY A 256 6.35 19.35 24.91
N ASP A 257 6.19 20.51 25.53
CA ASP A 257 6.64 21.81 25.01
C ASP A 257 8.16 22.04 25.22
N GLY A 258 8.86 21.15 25.94
CA GLY A 258 10.28 21.31 26.28
C GLY A 258 10.57 22.40 27.33
N LYS A 259 9.54 22.93 28.00
CA LYS A 259 9.69 24.04 28.99
C LYS A 259 10.39 23.62 30.28
N LEU A 260 10.47 22.32 30.53
CA LEU A 260 11.11 21.75 31.71
C LEU A 260 12.54 21.27 31.43
N ASN A 261 13.07 21.59 30.24
CA ASN A 261 14.43 21.26 29.86
C ASN A 261 15.39 22.32 30.42
N ASP A 262 16.61 21.89 30.74
CA ASP A 262 17.71 22.79 31.09
C ASP A 262 18.34 23.45 29.84
N SER A 263 19.45 24.17 30.03
CA SER A 263 20.18 24.84 28.94
C SER A 263 20.74 23.88 27.88
N ASP A 264 20.87 22.59 28.20
CA ASP A 264 21.40 21.56 27.31
C ASP A 264 20.27 20.71 26.67
N ASP A 265 19.03 21.17 26.76
CA ASP A 265 17.82 20.50 26.26
C ASP A 265 17.54 19.14 26.94
N VAL A 266 18.04 18.97 28.17
CA VAL A 266 17.82 17.78 29.00
C VAL A 266 16.68 18.03 29.98
N LEU A 267 15.74 17.08 30.05
CA LEU A 267 14.61 17.14 30.98
C LEU A 267 15.09 17.18 32.44
N ASN A 268 14.73 18.25 33.16
CA ASN A 268 15.07 18.36 34.57
C ASN A 268 14.09 17.54 35.43
N ILE A 269 14.64 16.55 36.14
CA ILE A 269 13.91 15.58 36.97
C ILE A 269 13.31 16.24 38.23
N ASP A 270 13.84 17.39 38.68
CA ASP A 270 13.37 18.09 39.88
C ASP A 270 11.92 18.60 39.77
N TYR A 271 11.41 18.72 38.54
CA TYR A 271 10.02 19.14 38.28
C TYR A 271 9.02 17.97 38.25
N PHE A 272 9.48 16.72 38.36
CA PHE A 272 8.59 15.56 38.31
C PHE A 272 7.81 15.36 39.63
N PRO A 273 6.54 14.95 39.55
CA PRO A 273 5.80 14.56 40.76
C PRO A 273 6.52 13.41 41.48
N PRO A 274 6.59 13.42 42.83
CA PRO A 274 7.30 12.38 43.60
C PRO A 274 6.81 10.96 43.30
N ASN A 275 5.51 10.83 42.97
CA ASN A 275 4.86 9.56 42.68
C ASN A 275 5.21 9.00 41.28
N CYS A 276 5.99 9.74 40.48
CA CYS A 276 6.43 9.35 39.14
C CYS A 276 7.92 9.00 39.08
N ILE A 277 8.65 9.10 40.20
CA ILE A 277 10.08 8.84 40.29
C ILE A 277 10.30 7.68 41.27
N ILE A 278 11.06 6.67 40.84
CA ILE A 278 11.51 5.58 41.71
C ILE A 278 12.97 5.86 42.06
N PRO A 279 13.36 5.85 43.35
CA PRO A 279 14.76 5.99 43.74
C PRO A 279 15.63 4.89 43.10
N PRO A 280 16.88 5.19 42.71
CA PRO A 280 17.73 4.24 42.00
C PRO A 280 18.09 3.00 42.84
N GLU A 281 17.90 3.05 44.15
CA GLU A 281 18.14 1.93 45.07
C GLU A 281 16.99 0.91 45.12
N VAL A 282 15.83 1.23 44.52
CA VAL A 282 14.61 0.42 44.60
C VAL A 282 14.39 -0.35 43.30
N ASP A 283 14.13 -1.65 43.39
CA ASP A 283 13.77 -2.46 42.24
C ASP A 283 12.36 -2.07 41.72
N ILE A 284 12.29 -1.69 40.45
CA ILE A 284 11.06 -1.22 39.80
C ILE A 284 9.95 -2.29 39.76
N VAL A 285 10.32 -3.57 39.70
CA VAL A 285 9.36 -4.68 39.72
C VAL A 285 8.80 -4.84 41.13
N ASP A 286 9.65 -4.74 42.15
CA ASP A 286 9.21 -4.83 43.55
C ASP A 286 8.38 -3.62 43.99
N ASP A 287 8.72 -2.41 43.54
CA ASP A 287 7.95 -1.19 43.83
C ASP A 287 6.53 -1.27 43.22
N ILE A 288 6.45 -1.67 41.95
CA ILE A 288 5.18 -1.69 41.20
C ILE A 288 4.33 -2.92 41.54
N TYR A 289 4.94 -4.10 41.67
CA TYR A 289 4.21 -5.36 41.85
C TYR A 289 4.39 -6.02 43.21
N GLY A 290 5.40 -5.66 44.01
CA GLY A 290 5.74 -6.34 45.26
C GLY A 290 4.57 -6.40 46.25
N ASN A 291 3.86 -5.27 46.42
CA ASN A 291 2.66 -5.22 47.26
C ASN A 291 1.49 -6.06 46.71
N ILE A 292 1.35 -6.14 45.38
CA ILE A 292 0.30 -6.92 44.71
C ILE A 292 0.54 -8.42 44.94
N PHE A 293 1.80 -8.85 44.81
CA PHE A 293 2.20 -10.24 45.05
C PHE A 293 2.12 -10.61 46.53
N ALA A 294 2.57 -9.73 47.44
CA ALA A 294 2.48 -9.95 48.88
C ALA A 294 1.03 -10.10 49.37
N LYS A 295 0.09 -9.33 48.78
CA LYS A 295 -1.34 -9.36 49.14
C LYS A 295 -2.17 -10.34 48.29
N LYS A 296 -1.56 -11.08 47.37
CA LYS A 296 -2.23 -12.01 46.43
C LYS A 296 -3.34 -11.36 45.58
N GLU A 297 -3.23 -10.07 45.29
CA GLU A 297 -4.22 -9.30 44.54
C GLU A 297 -3.97 -9.33 43.02
N TYR A 298 -3.70 -10.51 42.45
CA TYR A 298 -3.23 -10.67 41.07
C TYR A 298 -4.14 -10.04 40.00
N ARG A 299 -5.41 -9.78 40.28
CA ARG A 299 -6.29 -9.07 39.34
C ARG A 299 -5.90 -7.60 39.14
N LYS A 300 -5.25 -6.97 40.12
CA LYS A 300 -4.81 -5.58 40.02
C LYS A 300 -3.60 -5.42 39.10
N SER A 301 -2.74 -6.44 38.94
CA SER A 301 -1.55 -6.35 38.10
C SER A 301 -1.85 -6.13 36.61
N ILE A 302 -3.06 -6.47 36.16
CA ILE A 302 -3.52 -6.24 34.77
C ILE A 302 -3.56 -4.75 34.41
N ASN A 303 -3.67 -3.86 35.40
CA ASN A 303 -3.74 -2.42 35.21
C ASN A 303 -2.36 -1.72 35.24
N TYR A 304 -1.27 -2.47 35.42
CA TYR A 304 0.09 -1.94 35.52
C TYR A 304 0.94 -2.45 34.35
N ALA A 305 1.83 -1.60 33.84
CA ALA A 305 2.80 -1.97 32.81
C ALA A 305 4.14 -1.29 33.09
N ILE A 306 5.23 -2.08 33.05
CA ILE A 306 6.59 -1.53 33.07
C ILE A 306 7.04 -1.38 31.62
N LEU A 307 7.29 -0.14 31.21
CA LEU A 307 7.79 0.18 29.88
C LEU A 307 9.28 0.48 29.98
N SER A 308 10.10 -0.23 29.20
CA SER A 308 11.53 0.03 29.08
C SER A 308 11.89 0.30 27.62
N ARG A 309 12.66 1.37 27.38
CA ARG A 309 13.18 1.68 26.05
C ARG A 309 14.35 0.76 25.74
N ARG A 310 14.13 -0.29 24.95
CA ARG A 310 15.20 -1.09 24.34
C ARG A 310 15.47 -0.59 22.93
N GLN A 311 16.56 0.15 22.73
CA GLN A 311 17.00 0.58 21.41
C GLN A 311 17.51 -0.66 20.63
N PHE A 312 16.70 -1.20 19.72
CA PHE A 312 17.22 -2.14 18.73
C PHE A 312 17.97 -1.33 17.66
N PRO A 313 19.22 -1.66 17.32
CA PRO A 313 19.92 -1.05 16.20
C PRO A 313 19.31 -1.58 14.90
N ILE A 314 18.17 -1.02 14.49
CA ILE A 314 17.60 -1.24 13.17
C ILE A 314 18.19 -0.14 12.27
N LYS A 315 19.30 -0.43 11.60
CA LYS A 315 19.76 0.41 10.48
C LYS A 315 18.68 0.34 9.39
N ILE A 316 18.26 1.49 8.85
CA ILE A 316 17.79 1.54 7.46
C ILE A 316 19.01 1.18 6.63
N ALA A 317 19.11 -0.10 6.31
CA ALA A 317 19.94 -0.53 5.24
C ALA A 317 19.01 -0.99 4.12
N PHE A 318 19.48 -0.92 2.88
CA PHE A 318 18.95 -1.64 1.73
C PHE A 318 18.99 -3.17 1.94
N THR A 319 19.00 -3.64 3.19
CA THR A 319 18.95 -5.02 3.63
C THR A 319 17.49 -5.35 3.90
N MET A 320 16.88 -6.05 2.96
CA MET A 320 15.63 -6.75 3.22
C MET A 320 15.94 -8.11 3.84
N THR A 321 15.02 -8.61 4.68
CA THR A 321 15.11 -10.00 5.13
C THR A 321 14.99 -10.92 3.93
N ILE A 322 15.62 -12.09 4.00
CA ILE A 322 15.53 -13.13 2.96
C ILE A 322 14.06 -13.42 2.58
N ASN A 323 13.19 -13.49 3.59
CA ASN A 323 11.75 -13.71 3.39
C ASN A 323 11.08 -12.57 2.61
N LYS A 324 11.55 -11.32 2.77
CA LYS A 324 11.07 -10.16 2.02
C LYS A 324 11.66 -10.09 0.60
N ALA A 325 12.85 -10.64 0.37
CA ALA A 325 13.44 -10.74 -0.97
C ALA A 325 12.73 -11.76 -1.88
N GLN A 326 11.86 -12.60 -1.32
CA GLN A 326 11.14 -13.60 -2.08
C GLN A 326 10.26 -12.97 -3.18
N GLY A 327 10.48 -13.38 -4.42
CA GLY A 327 9.79 -12.89 -5.61
C GLY A 327 10.51 -11.77 -6.37
N GLN A 328 11.56 -11.19 -5.80
CA GLN A 328 12.33 -10.09 -6.42
C GLN A 328 13.57 -10.60 -7.17
N THR A 329 14.15 -9.76 -8.01
CA THR A 329 15.41 -10.01 -8.75
C THR A 329 16.29 -8.76 -8.64
N PHE A 330 17.58 -8.92 -8.38
CA PHE A 330 18.55 -7.84 -8.22
C PHE A 330 19.83 -8.10 -9.03
N GLU A 331 20.50 -7.03 -9.45
CA GLU A 331 21.78 -7.12 -10.18
C GLU A 331 22.95 -7.55 -9.27
N LYS A 332 22.98 -7.09 -8.01
CA LYS A 332 24.00 -7.45 -7.02
C LYS A 332 23.42 -7.49 -5.60
N ILE A 333 23.80 -8.49 -4.81
CA ILE A 333 23.32 -8.68 -3.43
C ILE A 333 24.51 -9.02 -2.53
N GLY A 334 24.59 -8.37 -1.37
CA GLY A 334 25.45 -8.78 -0.26
C GLY A 334 24.64 -9.58 0.76
N ILE A 335 25.06 -10.82 1.06
CA ILE A 335 24.39 -11.67 2.05
C ILE A 335 25.24 -11.66 3.33
N ASP A 336 24.65 -11.17 4.42
CA ASP A 336 25.28 -11.15 5.75
C ASP A 336 24.98 -12.44 6.51
N LEU A 337 25.98 -13.33 6.61
CA LEU A 337 25.90 -14.64 7.29
C LEU A 337 26.63 -14.65 8.64
N ARG A 338 26.77 -13.50 9.31
CA ARG A 338 27.42 -13.43 10.64
C ARG A 338 26.69 -14.23 11.73
N ARG A 339 25.48 -14.74 11.45
CA ARG A 339 24.72 -15.68 12.29
C ARG A 339 24.25 -16.84 11.42
N GLU A 340 24.14 -18.04 12.01
CA GLU A 340 23.67 -19.23 11.32
C GLU A 340 22.25 -19.04 10.74
N VAL A 341 22.06 -19.51 9.52
CA VAL A 341 20.77 -19.44 8.82
C VAL A 341 19.84 -20.48 9.43
N PHE A 342 18.66 -20.04 9.87
CA PHE A 342 17.69 -20.88 10.58
C PHE A 342 17.25 -22.11 9.77
N ASN A 343 17.27 -22.03 8.43
CA ASN A 343 16.95 -23.12 7.53
C ASN A 343 17.63 -22.92 6.16
N HIS A 344 18.14 -23.99 5.53
CA HIS A 344 18.73 -23.98 4.19
C HIS A 344 17.85 -23.29 3.12
N GLY A 345 16.52 -23.37 3.24
CA GLY A 345 15.58 -22.70 2.35
C GLY A 345 15.70 -21.17 2.33
N GLN A 346 16.16 -20.55 3.43
CA GLN A 346 16.41 -19.12 3.47
C GLN A 346 17.63 -18.77 2.61
N LEU A 347 18.73 -19.50 2.75
CA LEU A 347 19.93 -19.26 1.95
C LEU A 347 19.65 -19.43 0.44
N TYR A 348 18.87 -20.44 0.09
CA TYR A 348 18.40 -20.66 -1.29
C TYR A 348 17.58 -19.48 -1.85
N VAL A 349 16.63 -18.96 -1.05
CA VAL A 349 15.83 -17.79 -1.45
C VAL A 349 16.68 -16.55 -1.64
N ALA A 350 17.77 -16.38 -0.89
CA ALA A 350 18.68 -15.24 -1.01
C ALA A 350 19.54 -15.32 -2.28
N LEU A 351 20.12 -16.49 -2.57
CA LEU A 351 21.00 -16.70 -3.72
C LEU A 351 20.26 -16.71 -5.07
N SER A 352 19.01 -17.20 -5.09
CA SER A 352 18.17 -17.27 -6.30
C SER A 352 17.67 -15.92 -6.83
N ARG A 353 18.15 -14.80 -6.25
CA ARG A 353 17.76 -13.43 -6.61
C ARG A 353 18.75 -12.72 -7.52
N ILE A 354 19.90 -13.34 -7.79
CA ILE A 354 21.00 -12.77 -8.59
C ILE A 354 20.87 -13.22 -10.05
N PHE A 355 21.11 -12.30 -10.99
CA PHE A 355 21.35 -12.61 -12.40
C PHE A 355 22.85 -12.86 -12.60
N MET A 356 23.29 -14.10 -12.84
CA MET A 356 24.65 -14.31 -13.38
C MET A 356 24.58 -14.08 -14.89
N LEU A 357 24.80 -12.84 -15.33
CA LEU A 357 25.36 -12.64 -16.66
C LEU A 357 26.79 -13.20 -16.59
N GLN A 358 27.05 -14.28 -17.32
CA GLN A 358 28.42 -14.69 -17.61
C GLN A 358 29.08 -13.53 -18.35
N GLU A 359 29.96 -12.79 -17.66
CA GLU A 359 30.91 -11.93 -18.33
C GLU A 359 31.74 -12.80 -19.28
N LYS A 360 31.44 -12.66 -20.58
CA LYS A 360 32.35 -13.09 -21.63
C LYS A 360 33.58 -12.19 -21.59
N HIS A 361 34.62 -12.78 -21.00
CA HIS A 361 36.00 -12.77 -21.46
C HIS A 361 36.96 -11.63 -21.07
N PRO A 362 38.26 -11.99 -20.95
CA PRO A 362 39.29 -11.32 -20.17
C PRO A 362 40.13 -10.36 -21.02
N ILE A 363 40.86 -9.47 -20.35
CA ILE A 363 42.33 -9.28 -20.44
C ILE A 363 42.76 -8.60 -19.14
#